data_AF-A0A1V5L2E9-F1
#
_entry.id   AF-A0A1V5L2E9-F1
#
_cell.length_a   1.000
_cell.length_b   1.000
_cell.length_c   1.000
_cell.angle_alpha   90.00
_cell.angle_beta   90.00
_cell.angle_gamma   90.00
#
_symmetry.space_group_name_H-M   'P 1'
#
loop_
_entity.id
_entity.type
_entity.pdbx_description
1 polymer ?
#
loop_
_entity_poly.entity_id
_entity_poly.type
_entity_poly.pdbx_seq_one_letter_code
_entity_poly.pdbx_strand_id
1 'polypeptide(L)'
;MPDIDWETLRNLHSIADLQRHYREKGFSGDLPTVLLQAQNDFYAIASAHAADVTQAPSTFTPEIVVRDGVEYHIYGVIHGMLGGDDKDYLRFVSEPIASADHVIFENGLNYFYKHQSGQVIPDFAVLGLSGSLSMGFYVGLSFPIRLWELFTEFFKRSKGRNASEGFLFDARYYSLDPELRRGVEPQPPLPSKLQIDLEMDNWNRSPFRSRIKDPFALVPRSMFMAGYAVGVSRVRPERPVVLVVGDLHTMEIVRFLEDPTLDHPVFRSGLQHGSSKGLRRKVKFLGAKIAHLTLAALGGGVILIPILTALMWTAMRWLLP
;
A
#
# COMPACT_ATOMS: atom_id res chain seq x y z
N MET A 1 -13.81 -16.57 -19.54
CA MET A 1 -12.79 -17.31 -18.77
C MET A 1 -11.48 -16.57 -18.97
N PRO A 2 -10.64 -16.45 -17.95
CA PRO A 2 -9.38 -15.72 -18.07
C PRO A 2 -8.46 -16.38 -19.11
N ASP A 3 -7.69 -15.58 -19.85
CA ASP A 3 -6.81 -16.08 -20.93
C ASP A 3 -5.52 -16.73 -20.40
N ILE A 4 -5.25 -16.54 -19.11
CA ILE A 4 -4.14 -17.09 -18.33
C ILE A 4 -4.68 -17.71 -17.03
N ASP A 5 -4.13 -18.83 -16.59
CA ASP A 5 -4.46 -19.43 -15.29
C ASP A 5 -3.56 -18.90 -14.16
N TRP A 6 -3.97 -19.16 -12.91
CA TRP A 6 -3.24 -18.69 -11.72
C TRP A 6 -1.79 -19.14 -11.68
N GLU A 7 -1.54 -20.43 -11.93
CA GLU A 7 -0.21 -21.03 -11.85
C GLU A 7 0.73 -20.45 -12.92
N THR A 8 0.22 -20.17 -14.10
CA THR A 8 0.98 -19.51 -15.15
C THR A 8 1.27 -18.06 -14.76
N LEU A 9 0.24 -17.30 -14.38
CA LEU A 9 0.35 -15.87 -14.06
C LEU A 9 1.31 -15.61 -12.89
N ARG A 10 1.24 -16.41 -11.82
CA ARG A 10 2.12 -16.26 -10.62
C ARG A 10 3.59 -16.59 -10.89
N ASN A 11 3.85 -17.39 -11.94
CA ASN A 11 5.18 -17.84 -12.34
C ASN A 11 5.80 -16.98 -13.44
N LEU A 12 5.11 -15.95 -13.94
CA LEU A 12 5.72 -14.95 -14.81
C LEU A 12 6.65 -14.04 -13.98
N HIS A 13 7.84 -13.78 -14.51
CA HIS A 13 8.89 -13.05 -13.80
C HIS A 13 9.15 -11.64 -14.37
N SER A 14 8.64 -11.34 -15.57
CA SER A 14 8.81 -10.05 -16.21
C SER A 14 7.63 -9.65 -17.10
N ILE A 15 7.52 -8.35 -17.39
CA ILE A 15 6.57 -7.80 -18.37
C ILE A 15 6.84 -8.35 -19.77
N ALA A 16 8.09 -8.66 -20.11
CA ALA A 16 8.43 -9.32 -21.36
C ALA A 16 7.81 -10.73 -21.45
N ASP A 17 7.84 -11.50 -20.36
CA ASP A 17 7.21 -12.83 -20.28
C ASP A 17 5.69 -12.72 -20.44
N LEU A 18 5.08 -11.74 -19.76
CA LEU A 18 3.65 -11.45 -19.86
C LEU A 18 3.24 -11.13 -21.31
N GLN A 19 3.95 -10.20 -21.96
CA GLN A 19 3.66 -9.85 -23.35
C GLN A 19 3.86 -11.00 -24.33
N ARG A 20 4.85 -11.88 -24.08
CA ARG A 20 5.05 -13.08 -24.88
C ARG A 20 3.89 -14.05 -24.70
N HIS A 21 3.47 -14.30 -23.46
CA HIS A 21 2.34 -15.18 -23.15
C HIS A 21 1.06 -14.74 -23.88
N TYR A 22 0.67 -13.47 -23.75
CA TYR A 22 -0.53 -12.96 -24.42
C TYR A 22 -0.42 -13.01 -25.95
N ARG A 23 0.76 -12.76 -26.52
CA ARG A 23 0.98 -12.92 -27.97
C ARG A 23 0.80 -14.37 -28.44
N GLU A 24 1.30 -15.33 -27.69
CA GLU A 24 1.13 -16.77 -27.98
C GLU A 24 -0.35 -17.20 -27.91
N LYS A 25 -1.17 -16.50 -27.12
CA LYS A 25 -2.63 -16.66 -27.05
C LYS A 25 -3.40 -15.92 -28.15
N GLY A 26 -2.70 -15.25 -29.07
CA GLY A 26 -3.32 -14.50 -30.17
C GLY A 26 -3.79 -13.10 -29.78
N PHE A 27 -3.43 -12.61 -28.59
CA PHE A 27 -3.73 -11.24 -28.16
C PHE A 27 -2.67 -10.28 -28.71
N SER A 28 -3.08 -9.41 -29.64
CA SER A 28 -2.23 -8.35 -30.21
C SER A 28 -2.67 -6.99 -29.67
N GLY A 29 -2.01 -6.52 -28.61
CA GLY A 29 -2.22 -5.20 -28.02
C GLY A 29 -0.90 -4.47 -27.77
N ASP A 30 -0.96 -3.15 -27.62
CA ASP A 30 0.15 -2.40 -27.04
C ASP A 30 0.33 -2.75 -25.55
N LEU A 31 1.44 -2.31 -24.94
CA LEU A 31 1.72 -2.64 -23.54
C LEU A 31 0.59 -2.23 -22.58
N PRO A 32 0.03 -1.00 -22.63
CA PRO A 32 -1.12 -0.63 -21.80
C PRO A 32 -2.31 -1.60 -21.95
N THR A 33 -2.62 -2.02 -23.17
CA THR A 33 -3.72 -2.96 -23.43
C THR A 33 -3.43 -4.35 -22.85
N VAL A 34 -2.18 -4.84 -22.96
CA VAL A 34 -1.76 -6.11 -22.33
C VAL A 34 -1.82 -6.04 -20.80
N LEU A 35 -1.38 -4.93 -20.20
CA LEU A 35 -1.40 -4.76 -18.74
C LEU A 35 -2.84 -4.72 -18.22
N LEU A 36 -3.73 -3.99 -18.90
CA LEU A 36 -5.15 -3.95 -18.55
C LEU A 36 -5.80 -5.34 -18.65
N GLN A 37 -5.50 -6.09 -19.71
CA GLN A 37 -5.99 -7.45 -19.86
C GLN A 37 -5.47 -8.35 -18.72
N ALA A 38 -4.18 -8.26 -18.37
CA ALA A 38 -3.60 -9.01 -17.26
C ALA A 38 -4.23 -8.67 -15.90
N GLN A 39 -4.55 -7.40 -15.65
CA GLN A 39 -5.27 -6.99 -14.44
C GLN A 39 -6.69 -7.55 -14.40
N ASN A 40 -7.40 -7.56 -15.54
CA ASN A 40 -8.74 -8.13 -15.63
C ASN A 40 -8.73 -9.65 -15.43
N ASP A 41 -7.77 -10.36 -16.03
CA ASP A 41 -7.61 -11.80 -15.84
C ASP A 41 -7.26 -12.11 -14.38
N PHE A 42 -6.35 -11.33 -13.79
CA PHE A 42 -6.00 -11.49 -12.37
C PHE A 42 -7.20 -11.25 -11.45
N TYR A 43 -7.98 -10.20 -11.69
CA TYR A 43 -9.21 -9.93 -10.96
C TYR A 43 -10.19 -11.10 -11.04
N ALA A 44 -10.40 -11.65 -12.23
CA ALA A 44 -11.32 -12.76 -12.44
C ALA A 44 -10.86 -14.03 -11.70
N ILE A 45 -9.57 -14.34 -11.74
CA ILE A 45 -8.97 -15.46 -11.00
C ILE A 45 -9.15 -15.28 -9.50
N ALA A 46 -8.74 -14.12 -8.98
CA ALA A 46 -8.79 -13.82 -7.55
C ALA A 46 -10.22 -13.81 -7.02
N SER A 47 -11.16 -13.25 -7.79
CA SER A 47 -12.59 -13.23 -7.44
C SER A 47 -13.20 -14.63 -7.42
N ALA A 48 -12.80 -15.52 -8.34
CA ALA A 48 -13.25 -16.90 -8.32
C ALA A 48 -12.77 -17.63 -7.05
N HIS A 49 -11.50 -17.45 -6.68
CA HIS A 49 -10.97 -18.01 -5.44
C HIS A 49 -11.66 -17.43 -4.20
N ALA A 50 -11.94 -16.13 -4.19
CA ALA A 50 -12.64 -15.46 -3.11
C ALA A 50 -14.07 -16.00 -2.92
N ALA A 51 -14.76 -16.32 -4.01
CA ALA A 51 -16.11 -16.88 -3.96
C ALA A 51 -16.16 -18.27 -3.30
N ASP A 52 -15.07 -19.03 -3.36
CA ASP A 52 -14.95 -20.35 -2.74
C ASP A 52 -14.64 -20.28 -1.23
N VAL A 53 -14.28 -19.10 -0.70
CA VAL A 53 -13.96 -18.91 0.72
C VAL A 53 -15.24 -18.77 1.55
N THR A 54 -15.52 -19.81 2.33
CA THR A 54 -16.69 -19.87 3.22
C THR A 54 -16.37 -19.61 4.69
N GLN A 55 -15.11 -19.73 5.10
CA GLN A 55 -14.69 -19.64 6.50
C GLN A 55 -13.50 -18.69 6.68
N ALA A 56 -13.51 -17.95 7.79
CA ALA A 56 -12.41 -17.10 8.20
C ALA A 56 -11.31 -17.93 8.91
N PRO A 57 -10.04 -17.53 8.80
CA PRO A 57 -8.99 -18.19 9.56
C PRO A 57 -9.17 -17.85 11.05
N SER A 58 -8.87 -18.81 11.92
CA SER A 58 -8.97 -18.59 13.38
C SER A 58 -7.88 -17.67 13.92
N THR A 59 -6.78 -17.49 13.17
CA THR A 59 -5.62 -16.70 13.58
C THR A 59 -5.11 -15.88 12.41
N PHE A 60 -4.68 -14.66 12.67
CA PHE A 60 -3.98 -13.84 11.68
C PHE A 60 -2.49 -14.22 11.65
N THR A 61 -2.04 -14.81 10.53
CA THR A 61 -0.67 -15.29 10.36
C THR A 61 0.15 -14.33 9.49
N PRO A 62 1.43 -14.08 9.82
CA PRO A 62 2.30 -13.29 8.97
C PRO A 62 2.88 -14.11 7.82
N GLU A 63 3.33 -13.42 6.77
CA GLU A 63 4.35 -13.97 5.87
C GLU A 63 5.71 -13.94 6.58
N ILE A 64 6.43 -15.05 6.54
CA ILE A 64 7.72 -15.20 7.24
C ILE A 64 8.83 -15.31 6.21
N VAL A 65 9.78 -14.37 6.25
CA VAL A 65 11.02 -14.42 5.46
C VAL A 65 12.20 -14.49 6.39
N VAL A 66 13.18 -15.34 6.08
CA VAL A 66 14.47 -15.39 6.80
C VAL A 66 15.55 -14.75 5.95
N ARG A 67 16.19 -13.70 6.49
CA ARG A 67 17.33 -13.03 5.84
C ARG A 67 18.42 -12.74 6.86
N ASP A 68 19.65 -13.12 6.52
CA ASP A 68 20.85 -12.91 7.35
C ASP A 68 20.67 -13.47 8.79
N GLY A 69 19.98 -14.61 8.92
CA GLY A 69 19.70 -15.26 10.21
C GLY A 69 18.60 -14.61 11.05
N VAL A 70 17.89 -13.61 10.52
CA VAL A 70 16.78 -12.91 11.19
C VAL A 70 15.46 -13.25 10.51
N GLU A 71 14.44 -13.55 11.31
CA GLU A 71 13.06 -13.70 10.84
C GLU A 71 12.37 -12.34 10.70
N TYR A 72 11.66 -12.16 9.60
CA TYR A 72 10.81 -11.01 9.31
C TYR A 72 9.38 -11.50 9.21
N HIS A 73 8.54 -11.09 10.15
CA HIS A 73 7.12 -11.44 10.22
C HIS A 73 6.32 -10.28 9.65
N ILE A 74 5.73 -10.46 8.46
CA ILE A 74 5.10 -9.40 7.68
C ILE A 74 3.59 -9.60 7.73
N TYR A 75 2.91 -8.72 8.46
CA TYR A 75 1.47 -8.68 8.59
C TYR A 75 0.88 -7.64 7.64
N GLY A 76 0.13 -8.11 6.64
CA GLY A 76 -0.59 -7.27 5.68
C GLY A 76 -2.00 -6.92 6.14
N VAL A 77 -2.32 -5.65 6.32
CA VAL A 77 -3.63 -5.20 6.82
C VAL A 77 -4.32 -4.29 5.81
N ILE A 78 -5.64 -4.33 5.74
CA ILE A 78 -6.38 -3.45 4.83
C ILE A 78 -6.46 -2.04 5.43
N HIS A 79 -6.00 -1.05 4.67
CA HIS A 79 -6.12 0.38 5.00
C HIS A 79 -7.56 0.81 4.75
N GLY A 80 -8.44 0.79 5.75
CA GLY A 80 -9.85 1.08 5.42
C GLY A 80 -10.86 1.28 6.53
N MET A 81 -10.54 1.07 7.80
CA MET A 81 -11.52 1.34 8.86
C MET A 81 -11.41 2.74 9.43
N LEU A 82 -11.96 3.71 8.69
CA LEU A 82 -12.47 4.97 9.24
C LEU A 82 -14.00 4.90 9.31
N GLY A 83 -14.51 4.09 10.25
CA GLY A 83 -15.93 4.09 10.61
C GLY A 83 -16.41 2.89 11.40
N GLY A 84 -16.40 3.02 12.74
CA GLY A 84 -17.21 2.24 13.68
C GLY A 84 -16.85 0.76 13.83
N ASP A 85 -15.91 0.45 14.73
CA ASP A 85 -15.87 -0.77 15.54
C ASP A 85 -16.19 -2.12 14.85
N ASP A 86 -15.44 -2.56 13.84
CA ASP A 86 -15.25 -4.01 13.70
C ASP A 86 -14.17 -4.45 14.72
N LYS A 87 -14.60 -4.54 15.98
CA LYS A 87 -13.76 -4.97 17.10
C LYS A 87 -13.19 -6.37 16.85
N ASP A 88 -13.89 -7.19 16.09
CA ASP A 88 -13.48 -8.56 15.80
C ASP A 88 -12.31 -8.55 14.84
N TYR A 89 -12.35 -7.74 13.78
CA TYR A 89 -11.21 -7.54 12.90
C TYR A 89 -10.02 -6.86 13.61
N LEU A 90 -10.28 -5.80 14.40
CA LEU A 90 -9.22 -5.14 15.17
C LEU A 90 -8.52 -6.13 16.10
N ARG A 91 -9.30 -6.97 16.80
CA ARG A 91 -8.80 -8.01 17.70
C ARG A 91 -8.03 -9.08 16.93
N PHE A 92 -8.58 -9.57 15.82
CA PHE A 92 -7.94 -10.53 14.92
C PHE A 92 -6.54 -10.08 14.49
N VAL A 93 -6.37 -8.79 14.13
CA VAL A 93 -5.07 -8.23 13.77
C VAL A 93 -4.18 -7.97 14.99
N SER A 94 -4.75 -7.45 16.09
CA SER A 94 -3.98 -6.98 17.25
C SER A 94 -3.45 -8.11 18.13
N GLU A 95 -4.17 -9.22 18.24
CA GLU A 95 -3.81 -10.34 19.13
C GLU A 95 -2.43 -10.94 18.79
N PRO A 96 -2.11 -11.29 17.53
CA PRO A 96 -0.82 -11.89 17.20
C PRO A 96 0.36 -10.94 17.34
N ILE A 97 0.13 -9.63 17.17
CA ILE A 97 1.20 -8.62 17.27
C ILE A 97 1.42 -8.12 18.71
N ALA A 98 0.48 -8.37 19.64
CA ALA A 98 0.56 -7.87 21.02
C ALA A 98 1.68 -8.51 21.85
N SER A 99 2.10 -9.74 21.48
CA SER A 99 3.19 -10.46 22.15
C SER A 99 4.57 -10.12 21.59
N ALA A 100 4.64 -9.36 20.50
CA ALA A 100 5.90 -9.02 19.86
C ALA A 100 6.67 -7.99 20.69
N ASP A 101 7.95 -8.27 20.98
CA ASP A 101 8.84 -7.33 21.68
C ASP A 101 8.91 -5.95 21.01
N HIS A 102 8.92 -5.93 19.67
CA HIS A 102 9.08 -4.73 18.88
C HIS A 102 8.32 -4.85 17.56
N VAL A 103 7.45 -3.87 17.31
CA VAL A 103 6.62 -3.82 16.11
C VAL A 103 6.96 -2.58 15.30
N ILE A 104 7.11 -2.76 13.99
CA ILE A 104 7.31 -1.70 13.02
C ILE A 104 5.99 -1.50 12.26
N PHE A 105 5.51 -0.26 12.17
CA PHE A 105 4.26 0.09 11.48
C PHE A 105 4.53 0.96 10.26
N GLU A 106 3.86 0.68 9.14
CA GLU A 106 3.67 1.69 8.09
C GLU A 106 3.04 2.96 8.68
N ASN A 107 3.42 4.13 8.15
CA ASN A 107 2.89 5.40 8.63
C ASN A 107 1.36 5.45 8.50
N GLY A 108 0.67 5.65 9.64
CA GLY A 108 -0.79 5.69 9.71
C GLY A 108 -1.38 4.49 10.45
N LEU A 109 -0.78 3.30 10.33
CA LEU A 109 -1.33 2.08 10.93
C LEU A 109 -1.23 2.06 12.46
N ASN A 110 -0.21 2.72 13.01
CA ASN A 110 -0.02 2.85 14.46
C ASN A 110 -1.14 3.64 15.17
N TYR A 111 -1.97 4.40 14.44
CA TYR A 111 -3.14 5.07 15.01
C TYR A 111 -4.26 4.08 15.33
N PHE A 112 -4.34 2.97 14.58
CA PHE A 112 -5.34 1.93 14.73
C PHE A 112 -4.84 0.79 15.62
N TYR A 113 -3.61 0.33 15.38
CA TYR A 113 -2.99 -0.79 16.08
C TYR A 113 -1.93 -0.25 17.05
N LYS A 114 -2.33 0.03 18.29
CA LYS A 114 -1.43 0.60 19.29
C LYS A 114 -0.53 -0.50 19.87
N HIS A 115 0.78 -0.25 19.88
CA HIS A 115 1.76 -1.11 20.53
C HIS A 115 2.76 -0.27 21.35
N GLN A 116 3.11 -0.71 22.56
CA GLN A 116 3.94 0.07 23.48
C GLN A 116 5.34 0.36 22.92
N SER A 117 5.93 -0.59 22.20
CA SER A 117 7.22 -0.47 21.52
C SER A 117 7.11 -0.10 20.03
N GLY A 118 5.92 0.28 19.58
CA GLY A 118 5.63 0.55 18.17
C GLY A 118 6.52 1.63 17.56
N GLN A 119 7.18 1.29 16.44
CA GLN A 119 8.01 2.21 15.67
C GLN A 119 7.40 2.46 14.29
N VAL A 120 7.19 3.72 13.94
CA VAL A 120 6.63 4.09 12.64
C VAL A 120 7.73 4.20 11.57
N ILE A 121 7.45 3.69 10.37
CA ILE A 121 8.31 3.84 9.19
C ILE A 121 8.02 5.19 8.53
N PRO A 122 9.02 6.02 8.22
CA PRO A 122 8.83 7.24 7.43
C PRO A 122 8.81 6.92 5.93
N ASP A 123 7.92 6.04 5.50
CA ASP A 123 7.82 5.55 4.13
C ASP A 123 7.40 6.65 3.13
N PHE A 124 6.71 7.69 3.59
CA PHE A 124 6.47 8.93 2.83
C PHE A 124 7.78 9.64 2.39
N ALA A 125 8.93 9.34 3.01
CA ALA A 125 10.21 9.90 2.59
C ALA A 125 10.61 9.50 1.15
N VAL A 126 10.05 8.39 0.63
CA VAL A 126 10.29 7.95 -0.75
C VAL A 126 9.77 8.95 -1.78
N LEU A 127 8.69 9.67 -1.46
CA LEU A 127 8.07 10.65 -2.36
C LEU A 127 8.98 11.86 -2.62
N GLY A 128 9.85 12.19 -1.66
CA GLY A 128 10.64 13.40 -1.69
C GLY A 128 9.79 14.67 -1.78
N LEU A 129 10.41 15.80 -2.14
CA LEU A 129 9.72 17.09 -2.18
C LEU A 129 8.66 17.14 -3.30
N SER A 130 9.01 16.67 -4.50
CA SER A 130 8.12 16.71 -5.67
C SER A 130 6.92 15.78 -5.52
N GLY A 131 7.12 14.56 -5.01
CA GLY A 131 6.01 13.63 -4.76
C GLY A 131 5.10 14.12 -3.64
N SER A 132 5.63 14.74 -2.60
CA SER A 132 4.82 15.35 -1.52
C SER A 132 3.93 16.49 -2.03
N LEU A 133 4.48 17.35 -2.90
CA LEU A 133 3.71 18.42 -3.53
C LEU A 133 2.66 17.87 -4.51
N SER A 134 3.03 16.88 -5.33
CA SER A 134 2.12 16.18 -6.25
C SER A 134 0.96 15.53 -5.51
N MET A 135 1.24 14.85 -4.40
CA MET A 135 0.23 14.30 -3.51
C MET A 135 -0.70 15.39 -2.96
N GLY A 136 -0.15 16.54 -2.57
CA GLY A 136 -0.93 17.71 -2.19
C GLY A 136 -1.90 18.17 -3.29
N PHE A 137 -1.42 18.30 -4.53
CA PHE A 137 -2.28 18.67 -5.67
C PHE A 137 -3.36 17.62 -5.93
N TYR A 138 -3.00 16.33 -5.93
CA TYR A 138 -3.94 15.24 -6.13
C TYR A 138 -5.03 15.24 -5.04
N VAL A 139 -4.66 15.37 -3.77
CA VAL A 139 -5.60 15.48 -2.66
C VAL A 139 -6.46 16.73 -2.83
N GLY A 140 -5.88 17.90 -3.14
CA GLY A 140 -6.64 19.12 -3.36
C GLY A 140 -7.69 19.00 -4.48
N LEU A 141 -7.35 18.33 -5.58
CA LEU A 141 -8.25 18.08 -6.71
C LEU A 141 -9.33 17.03 -6.41
N SER A 142 -8.97 15.95 -5.71
CA SER A 142 -9.89 14.84 -5.41
C SER A 142 -10.74 15.11 -4.17
N PHE A 143 -10.32 16.00 -3.27
CA PHE A 143 -11.00 16.25 -2.00
C PHE A 143 -12.48 16.64 -2.15
N PRO A 144 -12.91 17.51 -3.08
CA PRO A 144 -14.34 17.78 -3.27
C PRO A 144 -15.14 16.54 -3.66
N ILE A 145 -14.57 15.68 -4.52
CA ILE A 145 -15.19 14.43 -4.95
C ILE A 145 -15.26 13.44 -3.78
N ARG A 146 -14.14 13.26 -3.06
CA ARG A 146 -14.07 12.39 -1.87
C ARG A 146 -14.98 12.85 -0.73
N LEU A 147 -15.09 14.16 -0.54
CA LEU A 147 -16.00 14.74 0.45
C LEU A 147 -17.45 14.49 0.05
N TRP A 148 -17.79 14.66 -1.23
CA TRP A 148 -19.10 14.30 -1.76
C TRP A 148 -19.38 12.80 -1.60
N GLU A 149 -18.45 11.92 -1.95
CA GLU A 149 -18.53 10.47 -1.72
C GLU A 149 -18.79 10.17 -0.23
N LEU A 150 -18.02 10.77 0.68
CA LEU A 150 -18.20 10.63 2.13
C LEU A 150 -19.59 11.09 2.58
N PHE A 151 -20.09 12.22 2.09
CA PHE A 151 -21.46 12.66 2.36
C PHE A 151 -22.48 11.63 1.85
N THR A 152 -22.34 11.15 0.60
CA THR A 152 -23.26 10.15 0.05
C THR A 152 -23.19 8.82 0.78
N GLU A 153 -22.02 8.38 1.25
CA GLU A 153 -21.84 7.20 2.08
C GLU A 153 -22.47 7.36 3.46
N PHE A 154 -22.33 8.54 4.09
CA PHE A 154 -22.99 8.84 5.36
C PHE A 154 -24.51 8.73 5.24
N PHE A 155 -25.09 9.17 4.11
CA PHE A 155 -26.53 8.99 3.82
C PHE A 155 -26.89 7.55 3.40
N LYS A 156 -25.99 6.80 2.74
CA LYS A 156 -26.19 5.39 2.34
C LYS A 156 -26.02 4.39 3.47
N ARG A 157 -25.27 4.71 4.54
CA ARG A 157 -25.12 3.87 5.74
C ARG A 157 -26.46 3.52 6.41
N SER A 158 -27.55 4.20 6.05
CA SER A 158 -28.93 3.84 6.41
C SER A 158 -29.49 2.59 5.69
N LYS A 159 -28.85 2.07 4.63
CA LYS A 159 -29.42 1.02 3.77
C LYS A 159 -28.60 -0.29 3.64
N GLY A 160 -27.58 -0.49 4.46
CA GLY A 160 -26.73 -1.68 4.43
C GLY A 160 -25.67 -1.64 3.33
N ARG A 161 -24.52 -2.29 3.56
CA ARG A 161 -23.42 -2.39 2.58
C ARG A 161 -23.72 -3.48 1.55
N ASN A 162 -23.23 -3.33 0.32
CA ASN A 162 -23.32 -4.36 -0.71
C ASN A 162 -22.42 -5.56 -0.36
N ALA A 163 -22.84 -6.77 -0.72
CA ALA A 163 -22.18 -8.02 -0.35
C ALA A 163 -20.72 -8.17 -0.87
N SER A 164 -20.37 -7.52 -1.99
CA SER A 164 -19.01 -7.55 -2.56
C SER A 164 -18.02 -6.66 -1.82
N GLU A 165 -18.45 -5.51 -1.30
CA GLU A 165 -17.63 -4.69 -0.38
C GLU A 165 -17.43 -5.40 0.96
N GLY A 166 -18.40 -6.24 1.37
CA GLY A 166 -18.33 -6.98 2.62
C GLY A 166 -17.16 -7.96 2.72
N PHE A 167 -16.72 -8.59 1.63
CA PHE A 167 -15.66 -9.60 1.67
C PHE A 167 -14.28 -9.01 1.96
N LEU A 168 -13.92 -7.88 1.33
CA LEU A 168 -12.64 -7.22 1.58
C LEU A 168 -12.49 -6.83 3.06
N PHE A 169 -13.58 -6.43 3.72
CA PHE A 169 -13.54 -6.01 5.12
C PHE A 169 -13.90 -7.15 6.10
N ASP A 170 -13.85 -8.41 5.67
CA ASP A 170 -14.16 -9.61 6.47
C ASP A 170 -12.87 -10.42 6.71
N ALA A 171 -12.72 -11.05 7.88
CA ALA A 171 -11.59 -11.92 8.18
C ALA A 171 -11.43 -13.08 7.18
N ARG A 172 -12.50 -13.51 6.49
CA ARG A 172 -12.45 -14.46 5.36
C ARG A 172 -11.49 -14.06 4.25
N TYR A 173 -11.31 -12.75 4.03
CA TYR A 173 -10.30 -12.24 3.10
C TYR A 173 -8.93 -12.87 3.36
N TYR A 174 -8.58 -13.06 4.63
CA TYR A 174 -7.28 -13.59 5.07
C TYR A 174 -7.12 -15.10 4.92
N SER A 175 -8.16 -15.81 4.48
CA SER A 175 -8.03 -17.22 4.04
C SER A 175 -7.40 -17.34 2.65
N LEU A 176 -7.37 -16.25 1.88
CA LEU A 176 -6.72 -16.22 0.57
C LEU A 176 -5.21 -16.03 0.70
N ASP A 177 -4.47 -16.62 -0.24
CA ASP A 177 -3.05 -16.34 -0.45
C ASP A 177 -2.83 -14.81 -0.59
N PRO A 178 -1.83 -14.21 0.08
CA PRO A 178 -1.57 -12.77 0.00
C PRO A 178 -1.42 -12.21 -1.40
N GLU A 179 -0.95 -13.00 -2.36
CA GLU A 179 -0.88 -12.57 -3.75
C GLU A 179 -2.29 -12.47 -4.35
N LEU A 180 -3.14 -13.49 -4.17
CA LEU A 180 -4.53 -13.47 -4.62
C LEU A 180 -5.36 -12.36 -3.95
N ARG A 181 -5.05 -12.04 -2.68
CA ARG A 181 -5.64 -10.92 -1.95
C ARG A 181 -5.46 -9.57 -2.66
N ARG A 182 -4.32 -9.35 -3.32
CA ARG A 182 -4.10 -8.15 -4.15
C ARG A 182 -5.06 -8.08 -5.35
N GLY A 183 -5.46 -9.24 -5.87
CA GLY A 183 -6.28 -9.35 -7.08
C GLY A 183 -7.77 -9.08 -6.85
N VAL A 184 -8.27 -9.08 -5.61
CA VAL A 184 -9.70 -8.86 -5.32
C VAL A 184 -10.08 -7.38 -5.13
N GLU A 185 -9.11 -6.47 -5.17
CA GLU A 185 -9.35 -5.02 -5.13
C GLU A 185 -10.16 -4.55 -6.35
N PRO A 186 -10.99 -3.49 -6.25
CA PRO A 186 -11.79 -2.98 -7.38
C PRO A 186 -10.96 -2.55 -8.61
N GLN A 187 -9.71 -2.18 -8.39
CA GLN A 187 -8.72 -1.87 -9.42
C GLN A 187 -7.41 -2.55 -9.04
N PRO A 188 -7.27 -3.86 -9.32
CA PRO A 188 -6.16 -4.60 -8.76
C PRO A 188 -4.84 -4.20 -9.45
N PRO A 189 -3.74 -4.07 -8.69
CA PRO A 189 -2.42 -4.03 -9.29
C PRO A 189 -2.12 -5.38 -9.98
N LEU A 190 -1.01 -5.43 -10.71
CA LEU A 190 -0.50 -6.71 -11.20
C LEU A 190 -0.03 -7.59 -10.02
N PRO A 191 0.11 -8.91 -10.24
CA PRO A 191 0.90 -9.75 -9.35
C PRO A 191 2.25 -9.10 -9.11
N SER A 192 2.70 -9.09 -7.87
CA SER A 192 3.77 -8.23 -7.40
C SER A 192 5.13 -8.50 -8.03
N LYS A 193 5.42 -9.70 -8.58
CA LYS A 193 6.62 -9.90 -9.44
C LYS A 193 6.57 -8.97 -10.66
N LEU A 194 5.43 -8.98 -11.36
CA LEU A 194 5.19 -8.18 -12.56
C LEU A 194 5.05 -6.70 -12.22
N GLN A 195 4.39 -6.37 -11.11
CA GLN A 195 4.30 -4.99 -10.63
C GLN A 195 5.69 -4.43 -10.28
N ILE A 196 6.53 -5.21 -9.60
CA ILE A 196 7.91 -4.82 -9.30
C ILE A 196 8.69 -4.58 -10.59
N ASP A 197 8.65 -5.51 -11.55
CA ASP A 197 9.35 -5.37 -12.83
C ASP A 197 8.92 -4.10 -13.58
N LEU A 198 7.61 -3.88 -13.71
CA LEU A 198 7.04 -2.71 -14.37
C LEU A 198 7.45 -1.40 -13.67
N GLU A 199 7.28 -1.31 -12.36
CA GLU A 199 7.56 -0.08 -11.62
C GLU A 199 9.06 0.22 -11.54
N MET A 200 9.91 -0.81 -11.45
CA MET A 200 11.36 -0.63 -11.43
C MET A 200 11.88 -0.23 -12.81
N ASP A 201 11.37 -0.80 -13.90
CA ASP A 201 11.70 -0.33 -15.25
C ASP A 201 11.26 1.13 -15.46
N ASN A 202 10.03 1.48 -15.05
CA ASN A 202 9.54 2.87 -15.09
C ASN A 202 10.43 3.82 -14.28
N TRP A 203 10.80 3.42 -13.06
CA TRP A 203 11.66 4.20 -12.18
C TRP A 203 13.05 4.39 -12.76
N ASN A 204 13.66 3.34 -13.31
CA ASN A 204 14.99 3.40 -13.90
C ASN A 204 15.03 4.28 -15.16
N ARG A 205 13.98 4.25 -15.98
CA ARG A 205 13.86 5.10 -17.18
C ARG A 205 13.70 6.57 -16.84
N SER A 206 12.96 6.91 -15.78
CA SER A 206 12.69 8.31 -15.44
C SER A 206 12.39 8.52 -13.95
N PRO A 207 13.41 8.51 -13.07
CA PRO A 207 13.22 8.56 -11.62
C PRO A 207 12.40 9.77 -11.14
N PHE A 208 12.61 10.94 -11.76
CA PHE A 208 11.90 12.17 -11.41
C PHE A 208 10.40 12.10 -11.75
N ARG A 209 10.06 11.62 -12.95
CA ARG A 209 8.65 11.49 -13.37
C ARG A 209 7.93 10.42 -12.56
N SER A 210 8.58 9.30 -12.25
CA SER A 210 7.95 8.23 -11.47
C SER A 210 7.54 8.69 -10.08
N ARG A 211 8.34 9.55 -9.42
CA ARG A 211 7.98 10.18 -8.14
C ARG A 211 6.80 11.15 -8.19
N ILE A 212 6.47 11.68 -9.37
CA ILE A 212 5.38 12.63 -9.56
C ILE A 212 4.09 11.90 -9.99
N LYS A 213 4.23 10.89 -10.85
CA LYS A 213 3.12 10.17 -11.50
C LYS A 213 2.34 9.27 -10.56
N ASP A 214 3.03 8.58 -9.67
CA ASP A 214 2.38 7.72 -8.69
C ASP A 214 2.58 8.33 -7.29
N PRO A 215 1.62 9.12 -6.79
CA PRO A 215 1.73 9.70 -5.46
C PRO A 215 1.62 8.63 -4.35
N PHE A 216 1.20 7.41 -4.69
CA PHE A 216 1.09 6.28 -3.77
C PHE A 216 2.27 5.30 -3.89
N ALA A 217 3.06 5.39 -4.97
CA ALA A 217 4.33 4.70 -5.28
C ALA A 217 4.48 3.38 -4.53
N LEU A 218 3.58 2.41 -4.78
CA LEU A 218 3.43 1.21 -3.94
C LEU A 218 4.75 0.43 -3.85
N VAL A 219 5.35 0.09 -5.00
CA VAL A 219 6.58 -0.70 -5.07
C VAL A 219 7.78 0.04 -4.46
N PRO A 220 8.11 1.31 -4.81
CA PRO A 220 9.18 2.04 -4.13
C PRO A 220 8.98 2.17 -2.61
N ARG A 221 7.74 2.37 -2.13
CA ARG A 221 7.46 2.41 -0.69
C ARG A 221 7.70 1.04 -0.05
N SER A 222 7.20 -0.04 -0.62
CA SER A 222 7.48 -1.42 -0.18
C SER A 222 8.98 -1.71 -0.10
N MET A 223 9.75 -1.29 -1.10
CA MET A 223 11.21 -1.44 -1.11
C MET A 223 11.89 -0.65 0.01
N PHE A 224 11.43 0.58 0.27
CA PHE A 224 11.94 1.36 1.40
C PHE A 224 11.60 0.71 2.74
N MET A 225 10.39 0.17 2.90
CA MET A 225 9.95 -0.52 4.10
C MET A 225 10.76 -1.79 4.35
N ALA A 226 11.01 -2.60 3.32
CA ALA A 226 11.90 -3.75 3.38
C ALA A 226 13.32 -3.34 3.82
N GLY A 227 13.89 -2.30 3.19
CA GLY A 227 15.18 -1.76 3.58
C GLY A 227 15.19 -1.28 5.03
N TYR A 228 14.13 -0.60 5.47
CA TYR A 228 13.98 -0.14 6.86
C TYR A 228 13.94 -1.29 7.86
N ALA A 229 13.21 -2.36 7.55
CA ALA A 229 13.17 -3.57 8.38
C ALA A 229 14.57 -4.18 8.54
N VAL A 230 15.33 -4.30 7.45
CA VAL A 230 16.74 -4.75 7.48
C VAL A 230 17.63 -3.78 8.27
N GLY A 231 17.39 -2.48 8.16
CA GLY A 231 18.08 -1.49 8.97
C GLY A 231 17.84 -1.67 10.48
N VAL A 232 16.61 -2.03 10.87
CA VAL A 232 16.24 -2.30 12.26
C VAL A 232 16.86 -3.61 12.76
N SER A 233 16.83 -4.68 11.97
CA SER A 233 17.45 -5.97 12.36
C SER A 233 18.95 -5.84 12.60
N ARG A 234 19.67 -5.04 11.81
CA ARG A 234 21.10 -4.76 12.05
C ARG A 234 21.39 -4.10 13.39
N VAL A 235 20.42 -3.40 13.96
CA VAL A 235 20.53 -2.78 15.28
C VAL A 235 20.13 -3.74 16.40
N ARG A 236 19.39 -4.82 16.07
CA ARG A 236 18.81 -5.81 16.99
C ARG A 236 18.82 -7.21 16.34
N PRO A 237 19.99 -7.82 16.10
CA PRO A 237 20.09 -9.02 15.26
C PRO A 237 19.50 -10.28 15.90
N GLU A 238 19.29 -10.29 17.21
CA GLU A 238 18.80 -11.48 17.94
C GLU A 238 17.28 -11.58 18.04
N ARG A 239 16.54 -10.70 17.36
CA ARG A 239 15.08 -10.64 17.50
C ARG A 239 14.38 -10.66 16.15
N PRO A 240 13.25 -11.36 16.03
CA PRO A 240 12.37 -11.23 14.88
C PRO A 240 11.98 -9.77 14.66
N VAL A 241 11.86 -9.38 13.39
CA VAL A 241 11.33 -8.09 12.99
C VAL A 241 9.86 -8.27 12.65
N VAL A 242 8.97 -7.75 13.48
CA VAL A 242 7.54 -7.74 13.21
C VAL A 242 7.17 -6.45 12.48
N LEU A 243 6.61 -6.59 11.29
CA LEU A 243 6.26 -5.51 10.39
C LEU A 243 4.76 -5.55 10.08
N VAL A 244 4.05 -4.46 10.36
CA VAL A 244 2.62 -4.29 10.07
C VAL A 244 2.48 -3.22 8.99
N VAL A 245 2.00 -3.63 7.82
CA VAL A 245 1.94 -2.81 6.59
C VAL A 245 0.61 -3.00 5.89
N GLY A 246 0.29 -2.13 4.95
CA GLY A 246 -0.84 -2.32 4.05
C GLY A 246 -0.70 -3.64 3.30
N ASP A 247 -1.82 -4.32 3.09
CA ASP A 247 -1.81 -5.65 2.49
C ASP A 247 -1.23 -5.65 1.06
N LEU A 248 -1.44 -4.54 0.33
CA LEU A 248 -0.81 -4.26 -0.96
C LEU A 248 0.72 -4.11 -0.90
N HIS A 249 1.34 -4.05 0.27
CA HIS A 249 2.79 -3.99 0.41
C HIS A 249 3.41 -5.35 0.77
N THR A 250 2.63 -6.27 1.35
CA THR A 250 3.08 -7.55 1.93
C THR A 250 3.99 -8.31 0.99
N MET A 251 3.47 -8.67 -0.18
CA MET A 251 4.16 -9.55 -1.12
C MET A 251 5.30 -8.87 -1.88
N GLU A 252 5.29 -7.54 -1.97
CA GLU A 252 6.42 -6.78 -2.51
C GLU A 252 7.58 -6.78 -1.50
N ILE A 253 7.28 -6.56 -0.22
CA ILE A 253 8.27 -6.61 0.86
C ILE A 253 8.87 -8.01 0.97
N VAL A 254 8.04 -9.06 0.94
CA VAL A 254 8.51 -10.47 0.94
C VAL A 254 9.58 -10.66 -0.12
N ARG A 255 9.28 -10.33 -1.38
CA ARG A 255 10.21 -10.47 -2.50
C ARG A 255 11.50 -9.66 -2.32
N PHE A 256 11.41 -8.42 -1.83
CA PHE A 256 12.60 -7.60 -1.59
C PHE A 256 13.47 -8.14 -0.44
N LEU A 257 12.87 -8.79 0.54
CA LEU A 257 13.60 -9.44 1.63
C LEU A 257 14.24 -10.75 1.17
N GLU A 258 13.54 -11.52 0.35
CA GLU A 258 14.03 -12.77 -0.27
C GLU A 258 15.19 -12.56 -1.24
N ASP A 259 15.31 -11.38 -1.86
CA ASP A 259 16.46 -11.03 -2.71
C ASP A 259 17.63 -10.47 -1.87
N PRO A 260 18.67 -11.28 -1.58
CA PRO A 260 19.84 -10.80 -0.84
C PRO A 260 20.70 -9.84 -1.67
N THR A 261 20.57 -9.85 -2.99
CA THR A 261 21.38 -9.08 -3.94
C THR A 261 20.84 -7.69 -4.22
N LEU A 262 19.64 -7.38 -3.75
CA LEU A 262 18.98 -6.09 -3.94
C LEU A 262 19.84 -4.92 -3.43
N ASP A 263 20.42 -4.17 -4.37
CA ASP A 263 21.10 -2.89 -4.11
C ASP A 263 20.45 -1.76 -4.90
N HIS A 264 19.38 -1.20 -4.33
CA HIS A 264 18.70 -0.05 -4.89
C HIS A 264 18.78 1.17 -3.95
N PRO A 265 18.91 2.41 -4.46
CA PRO A 265 18.99 3.61 -3.62
C PRO A 265 17.83 3.76 -2.64
N VAL A 266 16.63 3.33 -3.02
CA VAL A 266 15.43 3.38 -2.15
C VAL A 266 15.56 2.39 -0.99
N PHE A 267 16.00 1.15 -1.26
CA PHE A 267 16.29 0.15 -0.24
C PHE A 267 17.39 0.62 0.72
N ARG A 268 18.51 1.14 0.19
CA ARG A 268 19.61 1.71 0.98
C ARG A 268 19.16 2.87 1.86
N SER A 269 18.28 3.73 1.35
CA SER A 269 17.69 4.82 2.12
C SER A 269 16.85 4.29 3.29
N GLY A 270 16.00 3.28 3.05
CA GLY A 270 15.25 2.58 4.10
C GLY A 270 16.18 2.04 5.19
N LEU A 271 17.22 1.32 4.78
CA LEU A 271 18.24 0.73 5.67
C LEU A 271 18.92 1.78 6.55
N GLN A 272 19.32 2.92 5.98
CA GLN A 272 19.91 4.02 6.74
C GLN A 272 18.94 4.65 7.75
N HIS A 273 17.64 4.67 7.45
CA HIS A 273 16.61 5.13 8.38
C HIS A 273 16.39 4.12 9.50
N GLY A 274 16.25 2.84 9.18
CA GLY A 274 16.03 1.78 10.16
C GLY A 274 17.19 1.61 11.13
N SER A 275 18.43 1.80 10.65
CA SER A 275 19.65 1.71 11.47
C SER A 275 19.92 2.92 12.37
N SER A 276 19.16 4.02 12.21
CA SER A 276 19.32 5.22 13.03
C SER A 276 18.76 5.00 14.45
N LYS A 277 19.53 5.34 15.49
CA LYS A 277 19.12 5.18 16.91
C LYS A 277 18.73 6.51 17.58
N GLY A 278 17.94 6.41 18.65
CA GLY A 278 17.70 7.47 19.62
C GLY A 278 17.17 8.79 19.03
N LEU A 279 17.78 9.90 19.46
CA LEU A 279 17.37 11.26 19.05
C LEU A 279 17.55 11.50 17.54
N ARG A 280 18.62 10.97 16.93
CA ARG A 280 18.88 11.14 15.49
C ARG A 280 17.73 10.60 14.64
N ARG A 281 17.17 9.45 15.02
CA ARG A 281 15.99 8.87 14.35
C ARG A 281 14.77 9.77 14.49
N LYS A 282 14.48 10.24 15.71
CA LYS A 282 13.35 11.14 15.98
C LYS A 282 13.43 12.42 15.16
N VAL A 283 14.62 13.03 15.08
CA VAL A 283 14.87 14.25 14.30
C VAL A 283 14.69 13.99 12.80
N LYS A 284 15.27 12.90 12.26
CA LYS A 284 15.08 12.52 10.84
C LYS A 284 13.60 12.31 10.50
N PHE A 285 12.88 11.56 11.32
CA PHE A 285 11.46 11.30 11.13
C PHE A 285 10.65 12.60 11.17
N LEU A 286 10.86 13.43 12.19
CA LEU A 286 10.14 14.70 12.35
C LEU A 286 10.43 15.67 11.20
N GLY A 287 11.70 15.83 10.82
CA GLY A 287 12.08 16.69 9.71
C GLY A 287 11.46 16.24 8.38
N ALA A 288 11.50 14.93 8.10
CA ALA A 288 10.85 14.38 6.91
C ALA A 288 9.33 14.58 6.96
N LYS A 289 8.69 14.36 8.12
CA LYS A 289 7.24 14.49 8.29
C LYS A 289 6.78 15.95 8.13
N ILE A 290 7.50 16.89 8.73
CA ILE A 290 7.21 18.34 8.57
C ILE A 290 7.35 18.72 7.11
N ALA A 291 8.47 18.38 6.45
CA ALA A 291 8.66 18.71 5.05
C ALA A 291 7.56 18.14 4.15
N HIS A 292 7.21 16.86 4.35
CA HIS A 292 6.14 16.20 3.62
C HIS A 292 4.78 16.89 3.83
N LEU A 293 4.37 17.10 5.09
CA LEU A 293 3.08 17.71 5.42
C LEU A 293 2.99 19.16 4.94
N THR A 294 4.06 19.95 5.09
CA THR A 294 4.09 21.34 4.60
C THR A 294 3.91 21.38 3.08
N LEU A 295 4.63 20.54 2.33
CA LEU A 295 4.52 20.51 0.87
C LEU A 295 3.17 19.98 0.39
N ALA A 296 2.63 18.94 1.04
CA ALA A 296 1.30 18.43 0.74
C ALA A 296 0.23 19.50 1.02
N ALA A 297 0.33 20.22 2.15
CA ALA A 297 -0.57 21.31 2.49
C ALA A 297 -0.47 22.49 1.51
N LEU A 298 0.74 22.84 1.06
CA LEU A 298 0.93 23.87 0.03
C LEU A 298 0.29 23.45 -1.30
N GLY A 299 0.54 22.23 -1.76
CA GLY A 299 -0.08 21.71 -2.99
C GLY A 299 -1.60 21.67 -2.91
N GLY A 300 -2.15 21.17 -1.80
CA GLY A 300 -3.60 21.12 -1.58
C GLY A 300 -4.22 22.50 -1.44
N GLY A 301 -3.55 23.42 -0.72
CA GLY A 301 -4.00 24.78 -0.48
C GLY A 301 -4.10 25.61 -1.77
N VAL A 302 -3.17 25.44 -2.71
CA VAL A 302 -3.21 26.09 -4.04
C VAL A 302 -4.51 25.76 -4.79
N ILE A 303 -5.07 24.57 -4.59
CA ILE A 303 -6.31 24.13 -5.23
C ILE A 303 -7.54 24.49 -4.38
N LEU A 304 -7.52 24.19 -3.08
CA LEU A 304 -8.69 24.30 -2.22
C LEU A 304 -9.02 25.74 -1.84
N ILE A 305 -8.03 26.61 -1.62
CA ILE A 305 -8.27 28.00 -1.20
C ILE A 305 -9.09 28.77 -2.26
N PRO A 306 -8.75 28.73 -3.56
CA PRO A 306 -9.58 29.38 -4.58
C PRO A 306 -11.02 28.83 -4.65
N ILE A 307 -11.19 27.51 -4.55
CA ILE A 307 -12.51 26.86 -4.57
C ILE A 307 -13.36 27.33 -3.37
N LEU A 308 -12.81 27.25 -2.16
CA LEU A 308 -13.50 27.67 -0.94
C LEU A 308 -13.83 29.17 -0.99
N THR A 309 -12.90 30.00 -1.49
CA THR A 309 -13.12 31.44 -1.64
C THR A 309 -14.24 31.74 -2.63
N ALA A 310 -14.28 31.04 -3.78
CA ALA A 310 -15.35 31.20 -4.77
C ALA A 310 -16.71 30.74 -4.24
N LEU A 311 -16.75 29.63 -3.50
CA LEU A 311 -17.96 29.13 -2.84
C LEU A 311 -18.46 30.10 -1.78
N MET A 312 -17.57 30.60 -0.91
CA MET A 312 -17.91 31.60 0.11
C MET A 312 -18.42 32.89 -0.53
N TRP A 313 -17.75 33.40 -1.56
CA TRP A 313 -18.20 34.58 -2.30
C TRP A 313 -19.60 34.39 -2.90
N THR A 314 -19.85 33.23 -3.51
CA THR A 314 -21.16 32.90 -4.09
C THR A 314 -22.23 32.82 -3.00
N ALA A 315 -21.95 32.15 -1.88
CA ALA A 315 -22.86 32.05 -0.74
C ALA A 315 -23.15 33.42 -0.12
N MET A 316 -22.12 34.26 0.06
CA MET A 316 -22.29 35.62 0.56
C MET A 316 -23.13 36.48 -0.39
N ARG A 317 -22.94 36.35 -1.71
CA ARG A 317 -23.80 37.04 -2.70
C ARG A 317 -25.26 36.58 -2.69
N TRP A 318 -25.53 35.37 -2.26
CA TRP A 318 -26.89 34.84 -2.15
C TRP A 318 -27.55 35.18 -0.81
N LEU A 319 -26.76 35.30 0.26
CA LEU A 319 -27.22 35.57 1.62
C LEU A 319 -27.31 37.07 1.95
N LEU A 320 -26.56 37.91 1.23
CA LEU A 320 -26.63 39.37 1.33
C LEU A 320 -27.50 39.88 0.17
N PRO A 321 -28.61 40.59 0.46
CA PRO A 321 -29.56 41.08 -0.56
C PRO A 321 -28.95 42.09 -1.53
#